data_AF-A0A7C4TB33-F1
#
_entry.id   AF-A0A7C4TB33-F1
#
_cell.length_a   1.000
_cell.length_b   1.000
_cell.length_c   1.000
_cell.angle_alpha   90.00
_cell.angle_beta   90.00
_cell.angle_gamma   90.00
#
_symmetry.space_group_name_H-M   'P 1'
#
loop_
_entity.id
_entity.type
_entity.pdbx_description
1 polymer ?
#
loop_
_entity_poly.entity_id
_entity_poly.type
_entity_poly.pdbx_seq_one_letter_code
_entity_poly.pdbx_strand_id
1 'polypeptide(L)' 'MSLALHEPRRDPASCDHEDIEPFGGEREARFYRCIACESVLIAQAGHLWVLRGPPGPENQDFTF' A
#
# COMPACT_ATOMS: atom_id res chain seq x y z
N MET A 1 -27.51 -25.46 3.36
CA MET A 1 -27.23 -24.27 2.52
C MET A 1 -25.98 -23.63 3.09
N SER A 2 -24.82 -23.94 2.54
CA SER A 2 -23.54 -23.48 3.07
C SER A 2 -23.20 -22.16 2.37
N LEU A 3 -23.29 -21.05 3.11
CA LEU A 3 -22.77 -19.76 2.68
C LEU A 3 -21.25 -19.90 2.59
N ALA A 4 -20.74 -20.17 1.39
CA ALA A 4 -19.33 -19.97 1.10
C ALA A 4 -19.08 -18.46 1.21
N LEU A 5 -18.57 -18.03 2.36
CA LEU A 5 -17.93 -16.73 2.50
C LEU A 5 -16.84 -16.70 1.44
N HIS A 6 -17.13 -16.02 0.34
CA HIS A 6 -16.16 -15.70 -0.68
C HIS A 6 -15.25 -14.66 -0.05
N GLU A 7 -14.31 -15.10 0.78
CA GLU A 7 -13.20 -14.26 1.20
C GLU A 7 -12.53 -13.83 -0.11
N PRO A 8 -12.54 -12.53 -0.47
CA PRO A 8 -11.80 -12.09 -1.63
C PRO A 8 -10.38 -12.55 -1.38
N ARG A 9 -9.78 -13.28 -2.33
CA ARG A 9 -8.37 -13.67 -2.32
C ARG A 9 -7.59 -12.37 -2.11
N ARG A 10 -7.27 -12.05 -0.85
CA ARG A 10 -6.51 -10.85 -0.50
C ARG A 10 -5.12 -11.12 -1.01
N ASP A 11 -4.74 -10.37 -2.03
CA ASP A 11 -3.37 -10.41 -2.46
C ASP A 11 -2.51 -9.96 -1.27
N PRO A 12 -1.53 -10.74 -0.81
CA PRO A 12 -0.68 -10.36 0.33
C PRO A 12 0.07 -9.05 0.11
N ALA A 13 0.05 -8.48 -1.10
CA ALA A 13 0.56 -7.17 -1.43
C ALA A 13 -0.39 -5.98 -1.12
N SER A 14 -1.65 -6.18 -0.73
CA SER A 14 -2.54 -5.04 -0.39
C SER A 14 -2.13 -4.37 0.93
N CYS A 15 -2.08 -3.03 0.99
CA CYS A 15 -2.23 -2.33 2.28
C CYS A 15 -3.73 -2.29 2.55
N ASP A 16 -4.17 -3.00 3.61
CA ASP A 16 -5.57 -3.03 4.06
C ASP A 16 -5.84 -2.00 5.18
N HIS A 17 -4.88 -1.14 5.51
CA HIS A 17 -5.05 -0.13 6.55
C HIS A 17 -5.99 0.98 6.06
N GLU A 18 -6.85 1.46 6.94
CA GLU A 18 -7.76 2.57 6.65
C GLU A 18 -7.04 3.94 6.73
N ASP A 19 -5.87 3.98 7.38
CA ASP A 19 -5.04 5.17 7.56
C ASP A 19 -4.24 5.51 6.29
N ILE A 20 -4.95 5.97 5.25
CA ILE A 20 -4.37 6.33 3.96
C ILE A 20 -4.53 7.84 3.71
N GLU A 21 -3.41 8.53 3.48
CA GLU A 21 -3.38 9.96 3.20
C GLU A 21 -2.98 10.24 1.75
N PRO A 22 -3.69 11.12 1.02
CA PRO A 22 -3.24 11.58 -0.30
C PRO A 22 -2.00 12.48 -0.14
N PHE A 23 -0.96 12.23 -0.93
CA PHE A 23 0.27 13.05 -0.89
C PHE A 23 0.68 13.63 -2.24
N GLY A 24 -0.03 13.29 -3.32
CA GLY A 24 0.21 13.88 -4.63
C GLY A 24 -0.55 13.21 -5.75
N GLY A 25 -0.22 13.62 -6.97
CA GLY A 25 -0.74 13.00 -8.19
C GLY A 25 -0.02 13.55 -9.42
N GLU A 26 0.00 12.75 -10.48
CA GLU A 26 0.52 13.17 -11.79
C GLU A 26 -0.44 12.68 -12.88
N ARG A 27 -0.94 13.59 -13.71
CA ARG A 27 -1.94 13.30 -14.76
C ARG A 27 -3.17 12.61 -14.15
N GLU A 28 -3.45 11.38 -14.57
CA GLU A 28 -4.55 10.54 -14.10
C GLU A 28 -4.17 9.63 -12.92
N ALA A 29 -2.93 9.72 -12.43
CA ALA A 29 -2.46 8.95 -11.29
C ALA A 29 -2.63 9.75 -9.99
N ARG A 30 -3.20 9.11 -8.98
CA ARG A 30 -3.31 9.63 -7.60
C ARG A 30 -2.38 8.83 -6.71
N PHE A 31 -1.60 9.52 -5.89
CA PHE A 31 -0.65 8.91 -4.97
C PHE A 31 -1.13 9.07 -3.53
N TYR A 32 -1.07 7.96 -2.80
CA TYR A 32 -1.48 7.87 -1.42
C TYR A 32 -0.40 7.20 -0.59
N ARG A 33 -0.30 7.57 0.69
CA ARG A 33 0.60 6.93 1.65
C ARG A 33 -0.24 6.31 2.75
N CYS A 34 -0.03 5.02 2.97
CA CYS A 34 -0.56 4.28 4.09
C CYS A 34 0.29 4.63 5.31
N ILE A 35 -0.23 5.37 6.29
CA ILE A 35 0.53 5.85 7.46
C ILE A 35 0.93 4.68 8.37
N ALA A 36 0.11 3.64 8.44
CA ALA A 36 0.34 2.48 9.31
C ALA A 36 1.53 1.60 8.89
N CYS A 37 1.79 1.43 7.59
CA CYS A 37 2.89 0.60 7.08
C CYS A 37 3.79 1.30 6.06
N GLU A 38 3.64 2.62 5.95
CA GLU A 38 4.40 3.51 5.07
C GLU A 38 4.40 3.12 3.58
N SER A 39 3.47 2.26 3.17
CA SER A 39 3.34 1.83 1.78
C SER A 39 2.80 2.96 0.92
N VAL A 40 3.31 3.09 -0.30
CA VAL A 40 2.79 4.02 -1.31
C VAL A 40 1.76 3.30 -2.16
N LEU A 41 0.55 3.85 -2.23
CA LEU A 41 -0.49 3.38 -3.13
C LEU A 41 -0.62 4.33 -4.31
N ILE A 42 -0.72 3.76 -5.51
CA ILE A 42 -0.91 4.52 -6.76
C ILE A 42 -2.24 4.07 -7.34
N ALA A 43 -3.18 4.99 -7.55
CA ALA A 43 -4.44 4.73 -8.24
C ALA A 43 -4.45 5.40 -9.61
N GLN A 44 -4.60 4.64 -10.68
CA GLN A 44 -4.65 5.16 -12.06
C GLN A 44 -5.50 4.24 -12.93
N ALA A 45 -6.40 4.81 -13.75
CA ALA A 45 -7.24 4.07 -14.70
C ALA A 45 -8.04 2.90 -14.07
N GLY A 46 -8.48 3.06 -12.82
CA GLY A 46 -9.23 2.02 -12.09
C GLY A 46 -8.37 0.88 -11.51
N HIS A 47 -7.06 0.97 -11.66
CA HIS A 47 -6.09 0.06 -11.07
C HIS A 47 -5.44 0.68 -9.83
N LEU A 48 -5.07 -0.18 -8.88
CA LEU A 48 -4.36 0.19 -7.65
C LEU A 48 -3.06 -0.61 -7.56
N TRP A 49 -1.93 0.08 -7.45
CA TRP A 49 -0.62 -0.53 -7.20
C TRP A 49 -0.17 -0.17 -5.80
N VAL A 50 0.46 -1.12 -5.11
CA VAL A 50 1.04 -0.91 -3.79
C VAL A 50 2.54 -1.10 -3.89
N LEU A 51 3.28 -0.04 -3.63
CA LEU A 51 4.73 -0.03 -3.50
C LEU A 51 5.06 -0.08 -2.02
N ARG A 52 5.59 -1.21 -1.57
CA ARG A 52 6.25 -1.28 -0.26
C ARG A 52 7.71 -0.91 -0.48
N GLY A 53 8.23 0.03 0.32
CA GLY A 53 9.68 0.18 0.42
C GLY A 53 10.30 -1.16 0.84
N PRO A 54 11.61 -1.38 0.62
CA PRO A 54 12.30 -2.42 1.38
C PRO A 54 11.96 -2.23 2.87
N PRO A 55 11.84 -3.30 3.69
CA PRO A 55 11.85 -3.11 5.13
C PRO A 55 13.04 -2.18 5.40
N GLY A 56 12.76 -0.98 5.93
CA GLY A 56 13.80 0.01 6.17
C GLY A 56 14.93 -0.68 6.93
N PRO A 57 16.20 -0.29 6.72
CA PRO A 57 17.28 -0.86 7.49
C PRO A 57 17.01 -0.53 8.96
N GLU A 58 16.39 -1.45 9.69
CA GLU A 58 16.03 -1.27 11.08
C GLU A 58 17.27 -1.18 11.98
N ASN A 59 18.46 -1.40 11.43
CA ASN A 59 19.76 -1.04 12.01
C ASN A 59 20.81 -0.90 10.89
N GLN A 60 20.95 0.26 10.28
CA GLN A 60 22.24 0.63 9.67
C GLN A 60 22.85 1.73 10.52
N ASP A 61 23.60 1.31 11.54
CA ASP A 61 24.62 2.13 12.19
C ASP A 61 25.58 2.63 11.11
N PHE A 62 25.35 3.86 10.63
CA PHE A 62 26.35 4.59 9.86
C PHE A 62 27.45 5.01 10.85
N THR A 63 28.40 4.11 11.11
CA THR A 63 29.67 4.48 11.72
C THR A 63 30.53 5.10 10.61
N PHE A 64 30.80 6.40 10.72
CA PHE A 64 31.74 7.16 9.89
C PHE A 64 33.18 6.85 10.28
#